data_AF-A0A3M1NNC3-F1
#
_entry.id   AF-A0A3M1NNC3-F1
#
_cell.length_a   1.000
_cell.length_b   1.000
_cell.length_c   1.000
_cell.angle_alpha   90.00
_cell.angle_beta   90.00
_cell.angle_gamma   90.00
#
_symmetry.space_group_name_H-M   'P 1'
#
loop_
_entity.id
_entity.type
_entity.pdbx_description
1 polymer ?
#
loop_
_entity_poly.entity_id
_entity_poly.type
_entity_poly.pdbx_seq_one_letter_code
_entity_poly.pdbx_strand_id
1 'polypeptide(L)'
;MHADAFREAADAFVKWVTAYFAGIDERAVLPAVRPGEIRRMLPERPPETGEGMDAILADLDRVILPGMTHWNHPRFFAYFGITGSGPGVLADLVSSAFNINGMLWKTCPAATELEQVTLGWLRQMLGLPDEFWGIVYDTASVSSMHAIAAAREEMQKQRIGEEGMAGRSALPRLRLYASEHAHSSIDKAAITLGLGLAGLRKIPVDERFRMRPEALQQAIAEDRKAGWRPFCVVATVGTTSTTSVDPVDEIAEICTRESLW
;
A
#
# COMPACT_ATOMS: atom_id res chain seq x y z
N MET A 1 6.08 -10.29 31.04
CA MET A 1 5.83 -11.73 31.09
C MET A 1 7.14 -12.43 31.40
N HIS A 2 7.18 -13.38 32.35
CA HIS A 2 8.39 -14.16 32.61
C HIS A 2 8.71 -15.09 31.42
N ALA A 3 9.98 -15.43 31.21
CA ALA A 3 10.42 -16.20 30.04
C ALA A 3 9.69 -17.55 29.90
N ASP A 4 9.48 -18.26 31.01
CA ASP A 4 8.79 -19.55 31.01
C ASP A 4 7.30 -19.41 30.63
N ALA A 5 6.60 -18.43 31.21
CA ALA A 5 5.21 -18.13 30.86
C ALA A 5 5.06 -17.69 29.40
N PHE A 6 6.04 -16.95 28.86
CA PHE A 6 6.07 -16.58 27.45
C PHE A 6 6.26 -17.81 26.56
N ARG A 7 7.17 -18.70 26.92
CA ARG A 7 7.41 -19.94 26.17
C ARG A 7 6.17 -20.82 26.11
N GLU A 8 5.51 -21.06 27.25
CA GLU A 8 4.29 -21.86 27.30
C GLU A 8 3.18 -21.26 26.42
N ALA A 9 2.99 -19.94 26.48
CA ALA A 9 2.04 -19.25 25.62
C ALA A 9 2.45 -19.33 24.13
N ALA A 10 3.72 -19.10 23.81
CA ALA A 10 4.21 -19.16 22.43
C ALA A 10 4.02 -20.56 21.82
N ASP A 11 4.31 -21.62 22.56
CA ASP A 11 4.10 -23.01 22.12
C ASP A 11 2.61 -23.27 21.82
N ALA A 12 1.70 -22.75 22.64
CA ALA A 12 0.26 -22.85 22.41
C ALA A 12 -0.20 -22.09 21.15
N PHE A 13 0.30 -20.87 20.93
CA PHE A 13 -0.02 -20.09 19.74
C PHE A 13 0.54 -20.73 18.46
N VAL A 14 1.78 -21.22 18.48
CA VAL A 14 2.39 -21.92 17.34
C VAL A 14 1.59 -23.18 16.99
N LYS A 15 1.16 -23.94 18.01
CA LYS A 15 0.28 -25.11 17.82
C LYS A 15 -1.03 -24.70 17.15
N TRP A 16 -1.66 -23.62 17.61
CA TRP A 16 -2.90 -23.11 17.02
C TRP A 16 -2.71 -22.66 15.55
N VAL A 17 -1.66 -21.89 15.25
CA VAL A 17 -1.35 -21.42 13.89
C VAL A 17 -1.10 -22.60 12.95
N THR A 18 -0.37 -23.61 13.42
CA THR A 18 -0.09 -24.82 12.63
C THR A 18 -1.39 -25.58 12.32
N ALA A 19 -2.29 -25.73 13.29
CA ALA A 19 -3.60 -26.35 13.09
C ALA A 19 -4.48 -25.52 12.14
N TYR A 20 -4.44 -24.19 12.24
CA TYR A 20 -5.15 -23.29 11.34
C TYR A 20 -4.70 -23.46 9.88
N PHE A 21 -3.39 -23.51 9.62
CA PHE A 21 -2.87 -23.75 8.28
C PHE A 21 -3.19 -25.14 7.76
N ALA A 22 -3.10 -26.17 8.60
CA ALA A 22 -3.37 -27.55 8.19
C ALA A 22 -4.84 -27.79 7.81
N GLY A 23 -5.79 -27.09 8.45
CA GLY A 23 -7.23 -27.24 8.19
C GLY A 23 -7.87 -26.06 7.46
N ILE A 24 -7.08 -25.23 6.75
CA ILE A 24 -7.61 -24.01 6.13
C ILE A 24 -8.61 -24.31 5.00
N ASP A 25 -8.44 -25.41 4.27
CA ASP A 25 -9.23 -25.84 3.12
C ASP A 25 -10.58 -26.49 3.49
N GLU A 26 -10.73 -26.90 4.74
CA GLU A 26 -11.98 -27.38 5.35
C GLU A 26 -12.91 -26.22 5.76
N ARG A 27 -12.39 -24.99 5.83
CA ARG A 27 -13.15 -23.82 6.29
C ARG A 27 -13.97 -23.21 5.15
N ALA A 28 -15.06 -22.53 5.50
CA ALA A 28 -15.78 -21.69 4.56
C ALA A 28 -14.92 -20.47 4.17
N VAL A 29 -14.90 -20.08 2.90
CA VAL A 29 -14.09 -18.92 2.45
C VAL A 29 -14.61 -17.61 3.06
N LEU A 30 -15.94 -17.42 3.02
CA LEU A 30 -16.63 -16.26 3.56
C LEU A 30 -17.42 -16.66 4.81
N PRO A 31 -17.45 -15.81 5.85
CA PRO A 31 -18.21 -16.06 7.06
C PRO A 31 -19.71 -15.79 6.82
N ALA A 32 -20.58 -16.59 7.46
CA ALA A 32 -22.02 -16.41 7.41
C ALA A 32 -22.53 -15.54 8.58
N VAL A 33 -21.97 -14.34 8.73
CA VAL A 33 -22.27 -13.41 9.84
C VAL A 33 -22.81 -12.08 9.36
N ARG A 34 -23.57 -11.39 10.20
CA ARG A 34 -24.08 -10.02 9.93
C ARG A 34 -23.23 -8.95 10.63
N PRO A 35 -23.22 -7.70 10.10
CA PRO A 35 -22.57 -6.59 10.78
C PRO A 35 -22.98 -6.47 12.25
N GLY A 36 -21.98 -6.46 13.14
CA GLY A 36 -22.15 -6.36 14.58
C GLY A 36 -22.27 -7.70 15.34
N GLU A 37 -22.42 -8.85 14.67
CA GLU A 37 -22.51 -10.15 15.37
C GLU A 37 -21.25 -10.49 16.17
N ILE A 38 -20.07 -10.38 15.55
CA ILE A 38 -18.78 -10.62 16.24
C ILE A 38 -18.60 -9.66 17.43
N ARG A 39 -18.97 -8.39 17.26
CA ARG A 39 -18.90 -7.39 18.34
C ARG A 39 -19.76 -7.78 19.54
N ARG A 40 -20.95 -8.36 19.33
CA ARG A 40 -21.85 -8.79 20.42
C ARG A 40 -21.33 -10.00 21.19
N MET A 41 -20.35 -10.72 20.64
CA MET A 41 -19.70 -11.84 21.33
C MET A 41 -18.58 -11.39 22.29
N LEU A 42 -18.18 -10.12 22.20
CA LEU A 42 -17.20 -9.47 23.06
C LEU A 42 -17.91 -8.68 24.19
N PRO A 43 -17.25 -8.51 25.35
CA PRO A 43 -17.74 -7.63 26.40
C PRO A 43 -17.93 -6.18 25.93
N GLU A 44 -18.90 -5.47 26.51
CA GLU A 44 -19.13 -4.05 26.19
C GLU A 44 -18.01 -3.12 26.72
N ARG A 45 -17.23 -3.59 27.68
CA ARG A 45 -16.15 -2.85 28.34
C ARG A 45 -14.91 -3.75 28.47
N PRO A 46 -13.70 -3.18 28.42
CA PRO A 46 -12.49 -3.95 28.66
C PRO A 46 -12.48 -4.55 30.07
N PRO A 47 -11.89 -5.73 30.27
CA PRO A 47 -11.74 -6.32 31.60
C PRO A 47 -10.82 -5.46 32.47
N GLU A 48 -11.16 -5.32 33.76
CA GLU A 48 -10.33 -4.56 34.73
C GLU A 48 -9.10 -5.35 35.21
N THR A 49 -9.13 -6.66 35.03
CA THR A 49 -8.05 -7.59 35.40
C THR A 49 -7.61 -8.40 34.20
N GLY A 50 -6.32 -8.75 34.14
CA GLY A 50 -5.79 -9.60 33.07
C GLY A 50 -6.40 -11.01 33.09
N GLU A 51 -6.49 -11.60 31.91
CA GLU A 51 -6.92 -12.98 31.69
C GLU A 51 -5.72 -13.86 31.29
N GLY A 52 -5.85 -15.17 31.47
CA GLY A 52 -4.85 -16.13 31.03
C GLY A 52 -4.75 -16.17 29.50
N MET A 53 -3.54 -16.48 28.98
CA MET A 53 -3.32 -16.58 27.53
C MET A 53 -4.12 -17.71 26.87
N ASP A 54 -4.49 -18.73 27.63
CA ASP A 54 -5.38 -19.82 27.25
C ASP A 54 -6.81 -19.32 26.96
N ALA A 55 -7.34 -18.42 27.78
CA ALA A 55 -8.64 -17.79 27.55
C ALA A 55 -8.61 -16.92 26.29
N ILE A 56 -7.55 -16.13 26.10
CA ILE A 56 -7.37 -15.31 24.90
C ILE A 56 -7.24 -16.17 23.64
N LEU A 57 -6.51 -17.28 23.72
CA LEU A 57 -6.37 -18.21 22.60
C LEU A 57 -7.70 -18.88 22.26
N ALA A 58 -8.49 -19.29 23.25
CA ALA A 58 -9.83 -19.85 23.06
C ALA A 58 -10.79 -18.85 22.37
N ASP A 59 -10.60 -17.56 22.59
CA ASP A 59 -11.38 -16.51 21.94
C ASP A 59 -11.07 -16.35 20.44
N LEU A 60 -9.89 -16.78 19.97
CA LEU A 60 -9.62 -16.86 18.53
C LEU A 60 -10.59 -17.83 17.86
N ASP A 61 -10.82 -19.01 18.45
CA ASP A 61 -11.75 -20.01 17.93
C ASP A 61 -13.21 -19.61 18.14
N ARG A 62 -13.53 -19.12 19.34
CA ARG A 62 -14.91 -18.82 19.74
C ARG A 62 -15.45 -17.56 19.07
N VAL A 63 -14.64 -16.51 18.95
CA VAL A 63 -15.10 -15.16 18.59
C VAL A 63 -14.58 -14.72 17.23
N ILE A 64 -13.28 -14.91 16.96
CA ILE A 64 -12.64 -14.32 15.79
C ILE A 64 -12.88 -15.17 14.53
N LEU A 65 -12.52 -16.46 14.57
CA LEU A 65 -12.60 -17.35 13.41
C LEU A 65 -13.98 -17.40 12.74
N PRO A 66 -15.13 -17.41 13.45
CA PRO A 66 -16.45 -17.42 12.82
C PRO A 66 -16.73 -16.21 11.94
N GLY A 67 -16.04 -15.08 12.18
CA GLY A 67 -16.20 -13.84 11.43
C GLY A 67 -15.11 -13.57 10.41
N MET A 68 -14.15 -14.48 10.21
CA MET A 68 -13.03 -14.26 9.31
C MET A 68 -13.40 -14.59 7.85
N THR A 69 -13.01 -13.72 6.94
CA THR A 69 -12.81 -14.10 5.54
C THR A 69 -11.42 -14.73 5.42
N HIS A 70 -11.35 -15.95 4.92
CA HIS A 70 -10.10 -16.70 4.87
C HIS A 70 -9.35 -16.42 3.56
N TRP A 71 -8.54 -15.36 3.55
CA TRP A 71 -7.75 -14.95 2.38
C TRP A 71 -6.71 -15.98 1.94
N ASN A 72 -6.16 -16.77 2.88
CA ASN A 72 -5.22 -17.86 2.60
C ASN A 72 -5.91 -19.14 2.11
N HIS A 73 -7.24 -19.16 2.03
CA HIS A 73 -7.96 -20.36 1.61
C HIS A 73 -7.69 -20.65 0.12
N PRO A 74 -7.39 -21.90 -0.30
CA PRO A 74 -7.00 -22.22 -1.68
C PRO A 74 -8.09 -21.93 -2.74
N ARG A 75 -9.35 -21.86 -2.30
CA ARG A 75 -10.53 -21.42 -3.10
C ARG A 75 -10.88 -19.92 -2.97
N PHE A 76 -10.03 -19.07 -2.39
CA PHE A 76 -10.23 -17.62 -2.40
C PHE A 76 -9.69 -17.02 -3.70
N PHE A 77 -10.59 -16.55 -4.56
CA PHE A 77 -10.25 -16.02 -5.90
C PHE A 77 -10.65 -14.56 -6.12
N ALA A 78 -10.96 -13.84 -5.03
CA ALA A 78 -11.32 -12.43 -5.09
C ALA A 78 -10.08 -11.52 -4.98
N TYR A 79 -10.19 -10.30 -5.49
CA TYR A 79 -9.16 -9.26 -5.39
C TYR A 79 -7.77 -9.75 -5.87
N PHE A 80 -6.71 -9.36 -5.16
CA PHE A 80 -5.37 -9.92 -5.31
C PHE A 80 -5.09 -10.85 -4.14
N GLY A 81 -4.74 -12.10 -4.43
CA GLY A 81 -4.44 -13.10 -3.42
C GLY A 81 -3.27 -12.65 -2.53
N ILE A 82 -3.34 -13.00 -1.25
CA ILE A 82 -2.24 -12.76 -0.31
C ILE A 82 -1.19 -13.87 -0.48
N THR A 83 0.08 -13.47 -0.65
CA THR A 83 1.21 -14.40 -0.85
C THR A 83 2.02 -14.62 0.42
N GLY A 84 1.37 -14.54 1.59
CA GLY A 84 2.04 -14.72 2.87
C GLY A 84 2.74 -16.09 2.92
N SER A 85 4.01 -16.10 3.30
CA SER A 85 4.82 -17.33 3.38
C SER A 85 5.06 -17.72 4.84
N GLY A 86 5.24 -19.01 5.11
CA GLY A 86 5.63 -19.51 6.44
C GLY A 86 6.88 -18.79 7.00
N PRO A 87 7.96 -18.62 6.21
CA PRO A 87 9.11 -17.81 6.63
C PRO A 87 8.77 -16.37 6.98
N GLY A 88 7.86 -15.71 6.24
CA GLY A 88 7.42 -14.35 6.52
C GLY A 88 6.71 -14.24 7.88
N VAL A 89 5.82 -15.19 8.18
CA VAL A 89 5.13 -15.25 9.48
C VAL A 89 6.13 -15.41 10.64
N LEU A 90 7.15 -16.25 10.47
CA LEU A 90 8.19 -16.42 11.48
C LEU A 90 9.10 -15.19 11.60
N ALA A 91 9.39 -14.51 10.49
CA ALA A 91 10.13 -13.26 10.50
C ALA A 91 9.37 -12.16 11.25
N ASP A 92 8.05 -12.07 11.09
CA ASP A 92 7.20 -11.12 11.82
C ASP A 92 7.20 -11.39 13.33
N LEU A 93 7.23 -12.67 13.75
CA LEU A 93 7.39 -13.04 15.16
C LEU A 93 8.70 -12.51 15.74
N VAL A 94 9.81 -12.71 15.02
CA VAL A 94 11.14 -12.24 15.44
C VAL A 94 11.22 -10.71 15.43
N SER A 95 10.70 -10.07 14.37
CA SER A 95 10.62 -8.61 14.25
C SER A 95 9.85 -8.01 15.43
N SER A 96 8.72 -8.61 15.79
CA SER A 96 7.90 -8.20 16.95
C SER A 96 8.64 -8.37 18.28
N ALA A 97 9.47 -9.40 18.43
CA ALA A 97 10.29 -9.60 19.62
C ALA A 97 11.43 -8.57 19.73
N PHE A 98 12.04 -8.19 18.60
CA PHE A 98 13.04 -7.12 18.56
C PHE A 98 12.44 -5.76 18.90
N ASN A 99 11.19 -5.50 18.47
CA ASN A 99 10.44 -4.29 18.77
C ASN A 99 11.27 -3.00 18.56
N ILE A 100 12.01 -2.97 17.46
CA ILE A 100 12.95 -1.89 17.16
C ILE A 100 12.25 -0.69 16.55
N ASN A 101 12.84 0.49 16.76
CA ASN A 101 12.46 1.70 16.07
C ASN A 101 13.61 2.15 15.13
N GLY A 102 13.41 2.01 13.83
CA GLY A 102 14.38 2.33 12.77
C GLY A 102 14.34 3.78 12.27
N MET A 103 13.98 4.77 13.10
CA MET A 103 13.87 6.19 12.69
C MET A 103 15.10 6.76 11.97
N LEU A 104 16.31 6.41 12.41
CA LEU A 104 17.57 6.84 11.82
C LEU A 104 18.53 5.65 11.83
N TRP A 105 19.54 5.65 10.96
CA TRP A 105 20.52 4.56 10.92
C TRP A 105 21.09 4.21 12.31
N LYS A 106 21.39 5.22 13.14
CA LYS A 106 21.94 5.02 14.49
C LYS A 106 20.98 4.31 15.46
N THR A 107 19.67 4.34 15.23
CA THR A 107 18.68 3.69 16.12
C THR A 107 18.51 2.20 15.81
N CYS A 108 18.83 1.75 14.60
CA CYS A 108 19.04 0.33 14.28
C CYS A 108 19.81 0.16 12.96
N PRO A 109 21.15 0.06 13.01
CA PRO A 109 21.97 -0.12 11.80
C PRO A 109 21.60 -1.37 11.02
N ALA A 110 21.42 -2.50 11.72
CA ALA A 110 21.11 -3.78 11.12
C ALA A 110 19.80 -3.77 10.33
N ALA A 111 18.74 -3.13 10.84
CA ALA A 111 17.48 -3.03 10.12
C ALA A 111 17.60 -2.17 8.86
N THR A 112 18.28 -1.02 8.98
CA THR A 112 18.46 -0.08 7.86
C THR A 112 19.26 -0.74 6.73
N GLU A 113 20.38 -1.39 7.05
CA GLU A 113 21.24 -2.01 6.05
C GLU A 113 20.60 -3.27 5.45
N LEU A 114 19.89 -4.07 6.25
CA LEU A 114 19.15 -5.23 5.75
C LEU A 114 18.05 -4.83 4.76
N GLU A 115 17.33 -3.73 5.04
CA GLU A 115 16.33 -3.18 4.11
C GLU A 115 16.96 -2.79 2.78
N GLN A 116 18.09 -2.05 2.81
CA GLN A 116 18.81 -1.65 1.61
C GLN A 116 19.28 -2.85 0.77
N VAL A 117 19.86 -3.86 1.41
CA VAL A 117 20.32 -5.07 0.73
C VAL A 117 19.15 -5.84 0.12
N THR A 118 18.05 -6.01 0.87
CA THR A 118 16.89 -6.78 0.42
C THR A 118 16.18 -6.09 -0.74
N LEU A 119 16.03 -4.76 -0.70
CA LEU A 119 15.49 -3.99 -1.83
C LEU A 119 16.45 -3.99 -3.02
N GLY A 120 17.77 -4.02 -2.78
CA GLY A 120 18.77 -4.25 -3.81
C GLY A 120 18.59 -5.60 -4.52
N TRP A 121 18.30 -6.67 -3.77
CA TRP A 121 17.97 -7.97 -4.35
C TRP A 121 16.66 -7.94 -5.14
N LEU A 122 15.61 -7.28 -4.64
CA LEU A 122 14.34 -7.13 -5.34
C LEU A 122 14.52 -6.38 -6.68
N ARG A 123 15.28 -5.28 -6.67
CA ARG A 123 15.63 -4.51 -7.87
C ARG A 123 16.31 -5.40 -8.92
N GLN A 124 17.29 -6.22 -8.51
CA GLN A 124 17.98 -7.16 -9.40
C GLN A 124 17.03 -8.22 -9.97
N MET A 125 16.15 -8.78 -9.12
CA MET A 125 15.15 -9.78 -9.55
C MET A 125 14.14 -9.22 -10.57
N LEU A 126 13.82 -7.93 -10.47
CA LEU A 126 12.96 -7.22 -11.42
C LEU A 126 13.69 -6.75 -12.69
N GLY A 127 15.02 -6.85 -12.73
CA GLY A 127 15.84 -6.36 -13.84
C GLY A 127 15.90 -4.84 -13.95
N LEU A 128 15.67 -4.12 -12.85
CA LEU A 128 15.70 -2.64 -12.83
C LEU A 128 17.15 -2.10 -12.84
N PRO A 129 17.42 -0.94 -13.47
CA PRO A 129 18.74 -0.30 -13.48
C PRO A 129 19.32 -0.01 -12.10
N ASP A 130 20.65 0.17 -12.02
CA ASP A 130 21.38 0.39 -10.75
C ASP A 130 21.07 1.75 -10.10
N GLU A 131 20.51 2.70 -10.85
CA GLU A 131 20.11 4.01 -10.32
C GLU A 131 18.90 3.91 -9.38
N PHE A 132 18.11 2.84 -9.47
CA PHE A 132 16.94 2.64 -8.62
C PHE A 132 17.34 2.17 -7.23
N TRP A 133 16.79 2.83 -6.21
CA TRP A 133 16.80 2.40 -4.83
C TRP A 133 15.38 2.51 -4.26
N GLY A 134 15.13 1.99 -3.07
CA GLY A 134 13.79 1.96 -2.51
C GLY A 134 13.74 2.06 -1.00
N ILE A 135 12.50 2.14 -0.51
CA ILE A 135 12.12 2.11 0.90
C ILE A 135 10.90 1.19 1.01
N VAL A 136 10.81 0.41 2.08
CA VAL A 136 9.63 -0.41 2.38
C VAL A 136 8.53 0.48 2.96
N TYR A 137 7.37 0.48 2.32
CA TYR A 137 6.17 1.15 2.81
C TYR A 137 5.14 0.13 3.30
N ASP A 138 4.23 0.58 4.17
CA ASP A 138 3.10 -0.19 4.66
C ASP A 138 2.07 -0.51 3.56
N THR A 139 1.89 0.41 2.61
CA THR A 139 0.90 0.29 1.54
C THR A 139 1.36 0.97 0.25
N ALA A 140 0.87 0.47 -0.88
CA ALA A 140 1.05 1.12 -2.19
C ALA A 140 0.41 2.53 -2.25
N SER A 141 -0.59 2.80 -1.40
CA SER A 141 -1.20 4.14 -1.32
C SER A 141 -0.23 5.17 -0.78
N VAL A 142 0.52 4.82 0.27
CA VAL A 142 1.51 5.70 0.89
C VAL A 142 2.72 5.89 -0.03
N SER A 143 3.21 4.84 -0.69
CA SER A 143 4.32 4.96 -1.63
C SER A 143 3.95 5.85 -2.84
N SER A 144 2.78 5.64 -3.45
CA SER A 144 2.30 6.47 -4.57
C SER A 144 2.12 7.94 -4.15
N MET A 145 1.56 8.18 -2.97
CA MET A 145 1.41 9.54 -2.43
C MET A 145 2.77 10.21 -2.20
N HIS A 146 3.76 9.49 -1.66
CA HIS A 146 5.12 10.03 -1.50
C HIS A 146 5.77 10.35 -2.84
N ALA A 147 5.62 9.50 -3.85
CA ALA A 147 6.15 9.76 -5.19
C ALA A 147 5.51 11.02 -5.82
N ILE A 148 4.17 11.17 -5.72
CA ILE A 148 3.47 12.37 -6.21
C ILE A 148 3.90 13.62 -5.42
N ALA A 149 4.13 13.49 -4.11
CA ALA A 149 4.65 14.58 -3.31
C ALA A 149 6.07 14.97 -3.75
N ALA A 150 6.96 14.01 -3.98
CA ALA A 150 8.31 14.26 -4.49
C ALA A 150 8.27 14.97 -5.86
N ALA A 151 7.41 14.51 -6.77
CA ALA A 151 7.15 15.16 -8.05
C ALA A 151 6.68 16.61 -7.90
N ARG A 152 5.86 16.87 -6.89
CA ARG A 152 5.41 18.23 -6.59
C ARG A 152 6.56 19.10 -6.09
N GLU A 153 7.43 18.55 -5.23
CA GLU A 153 8.58 19.29 -4.67
C GLU A 153 9.72 19.50 -5.67
N GLU A 154 9.85 18.65 -6.69
CA GLU A 154 10.83 18.85 -7.78
C GLU A 154 10.57 20.16 -8.56
N MET A 155 9.35 20.69 -8.50
CA MET A 155 9.01 22.02 -9.00
C MET A 155 9.59 23.14 -8.09
N GLN A 156 10.91 23.19 -7.96
CA GLN A 156 11.65 24.08 -7.04
C GLN A 156 11.29 25.56 -7.20
N LYS A 157 10.98 26.01 -8.42
CA LYS A 157 10.58 27.40 -8.70
C LYS A 157 9.31 27.81 -7.97
N GLN A 158 8.49 26.85 -7.53
CA GLN A 158 7.23 27.06 -6.86
C GLN A 158 7.38 27.09 -5.34
N ARG A 159 8.50 26.60 -4.79
CA ARG A 159 8.83 26.63 -3.34
C ARG A 159 7.70 26.08 -2.47
N ILE A 160 7.04 25.00 -2.90
CA ILE A 160 5.85 24.47 -2.22
C ILE A 160 6.19 23.94 -0.82
N GLY A 161 7.30 23.23 -0.66
CA GLY A 161 7.75 22.73 0.63
C GLY A 161 8.11 23.81 1.64
N GLU A 162 8.50 25.01 1.19
CA GLU A 162 8.88 26.13 2.05
C GLU A 162 7.71 27.08 2.36
N GLU A 163 6.94 27.47 1.35
CA GLU A 163 5.89 28.49 1.45
C GLU A 163 4.48 27.90 1.55
N GLY A 164 4.34 26.58 1.36
CA GLY A 164 3.04 25.93 1.22
C GLY A 164 2.32 26.31 -0.08
N MET A 165 1.07 25.85 -0.20
CA MET A 165 0.19 26.14 -1.36
C MET A 165 -0.95 27.11 -1.05
N ALA A 166 -1.37 27.19 0.22
CA ALA A 166 -2.59 27.90 0.60
C ALA A 166 -2.46 29.42 0.41
N GLY A 167 -3.45 30.03 -0.24
CA GLY A 167 -3.54 31.49 -0.40
C GLY A 167 -2.52 32.10 -1.39
N ARG A 168 -1.74 31.29 -2.11
CA ARG A 168 -0.71 31.79 -3.04
C ARG A 168 -1.28 32.00 -4.43
N SER A 169 -1.70 33.23 -4.72
CA SER A 169 -2.25 33.64 -6.03
C SER A 169 -1.28 33.47 -7.20
N ALA A 170 0.03 33.56 -6.93
CA ALA A 170 1.08 33.36 -7.93
C ALA A 170 1.39 31.88 -8.22
N LEU A 171 0.89 30.95 -7.40
CA LEU A 171 1.08 29.52 -7.62
C LEU A 171 0.04 29.03 -8.64
N PRO A 172 0.45 28.51 -9.81
CA PRO A 172 -0.50 27.96 -10.76
C PRO A 172 -1.19 26.73 -10.19
N ARG A 173 -2.41 26.45 -10.64
CA ARG A 173 -3.11 25.21 -10.30
C ARG A 173 -2.33 24.03 -10.88
N LEU A 174 -2.06 23.03 -10.07
CA LEU A 174 -1.26 21.88 -10.45
C LEU A 174 -2.11 20.77 -11.06
N ARG A 175 -1.54 20.03 -12.00
CA ARG A 175 -2.22 18.98 -12.75
C ARG A 175 -1.44 17.66 -12.73
N LEU A 176 -2.07 16.63 -12.15
CA LEU A 176 -1.67 15.22 -12.12
C LEU A 176 -2.51 14.43 -13.12
N TYR A 177 -1.92 13.44 -13.79
CA TYR A 177 -2.63 12.55 -14.72
C TYR A 177 -2.53 11.10 -14.29
N ALA A 178 -3.59 10.33 -14.54
CA ALA A 178 -3.60 8.88 -14.40
C ALA A 178 -4.69 8.31 -15.32
N SER A 179 -4.69 7.01 -15.59
CA SER A 179 -5.78 6.41 -16.39
C SER A 179 -7.09 6.43 -15.62
N GLU A 180 -8.23 6.37 -16.31
CA GLU A 180 -9.54 6.21 -15.64
C GLU A 180 -9.66 4.90 -14.84
N HIS A 181 -8.82 3.91 -15.14
CA HIS A 181 -8.69 2.66 -14.40
C HIS A 181 -7.61 2.66 -13.30
N ALA A 182 -6.89 3.77 -13.12
CA ALA A 182 -5.93 3.90 -12.03
C ALA A 182 -6.62 3.75 -10.67
N HIS A 183 -5.94 3.08 -9.73
CA HIS A 183 -6.51 2.77 -8.43
C HIS A 183 -6.90 4.04 -7.66
N SER A 184 -7.97 3.95 -6.85
CA SER A 184 -8.52 5.07 -6.07
C SER A 184 -7.55 5.69 -5.06
N SER A 185 -6.42 5.04 -4.79
CA SER A 185 -5.31 5.60 -4.01
C SER A 185 -4.71 6.85 -4.65
N ILE A 186 -4.76 6.99 -5.98
CA ILE A 186 -4.28 8.19 -6.67
C ILE A 186 -5.23 9.38 -6.44
N ASP A 187 -6.54 9.13 -6.46
CA ASP A 187 -7.57 10.10 -6.07
C ASP A 187 -7.37 10.55 -4.61
N LYS A 188 -7.12 9.60 -3.71
CA LYS A 188 -6.79 9.88 -2.31
C LYS A 188 -5.52 10.74 -2.19
N ALA A 189 -4.46 10.40 -2.91
CA ALA A 189 -3.22 11.19 -2.90
C ALA A 189 -3.46 12.64 -3.38
N ALA A 190 -4.23 12.83 -4.45
CA ALA A 190 -4.57 14.16 -4.95
C ALA A 190 -5.35 14.99 -3.92
N ILE A 191 -6.30 14.38 -3.20
CA ILE A 191 -7.03 15.03 -2.10
C ILE A 191 -6.07 15.38 -0.95
N THR A 192 -5.30 14.40 -0.46
CA THR A 192 -4.42 14.56 0.71
C THR A 192 -3.31 15.57 0.47
N LEU A 193 -2.75 15.64 -0.74
CA LEU A 193 -1.69 16.58 -1.09
C LEU A 193 -2.21 18.00 -1.46
N GLY A 194 -3.51 18.25 -1.30
CA GLY A 194 -4.09 19.58 -1.53
C GLY A 194 -4.26 19.96 -3.00
N LEU A 195 -4.17 19.01 -3.93
CA LEU A 195 -4.48 19.23 -5.34
C LEU A 195 -6.00 19.23 -5.57
N GLY A 196 -6.71 18.45 -4.75
CA GLY A 196 -8.12 18.14 -4.92
C GLY A 196 -8.38 17.26 -6.15
N LEU A 197 -9.59 16.69 -6.25
CA LEU A 197 -9.96 15.87 -7.42
C LEU A 197 -9.94 16.68 -8.71
N ALA A 198 -10.21 17.98 -8.64
CA ALA A 198 -10.10 18.87 -9.78
C ALA A 198 -8.66 19.02 -10.28
N GLY A 199 -7.63 18.66 -9.51
CA GLY A 199 -6.22 18.63 -9.92
C GLY A 199 -5.77 17.29 -10.51
N LEU A 200 -6.57 16.23 -10.38
CA LEU A 200 -6.35 14.93 -11.02
C LEU A 200 -7.18 14.84 -12.30
N ARG A 201 -6.53 14.62 -13.44
CA ARG A 201 -7.21 14.38 -14.72
C ARG A 201 -7.09 12.91 -15.11
N LYS A 202 -8.24 12.24 -15.22
CA LYS A 202 -8.34 10.86 -15.68
C LYS A 202 -8.23 10.83 -17.20
N ILE A 203 -7.29 10.04 -17.72
CA ILE A 203 -7.05 9.87 -19.14
C ILE A 203 -7.85 8.66 -19.65
N PRO A 204 -8.58 8.80 -20.78
CA PRO A 204 -9.30 7.69 -21.39
C PRO A 204 -8.40 6.52 -21.76
N VAL A 205 -8.97 5.33 -21.75
CA VAL A 205 -8.28 4.09 -22.12
C VAL A 205 -8.70 3.58 -23.49
N ASP A 206 -7.90 2.67 -24.04
CA ASP A 206 -8.22 1.90 -25.25
C ASP A 206 -9.13 0.69 -24.94
N GLU A 207 -9.44 -0.10 -25.98
CA GLU A 207 -10.27 -1.31 -25.86
C GLU A 207 -9.64 -2.40 -24.95
N ARG A 208 -8.35 -2.27 -24.60
CA ARG A 208 -7.63 -3.15 -23.67
C ARG A 208 -7.48 -2.51 -22.28
N PHE A 209 -8.21 -1.43 -22.02
CA PHE A 209 -8.19 -0.68 -20.77
C PHE A 209 -6.82 -0.08 -20.42
N ARG A 210 -6.00 0.22 -21.43
CA ARG A 210 -4.68 0.86 -21.27
C ARG A 210 -4.80 2.34 -21.55
N MET A 211 -4.10 3.19 -20.77
CA MET A 211 -4.04 4.63 -21.02
C MET A 211 -3.66 4.92 -22.47
N ARG A 212 -4.38 5.85 -23.10
CA ARG A 212 -4.12 6.28 -24.48
C ARG A 212 -3.08 7.41 -24.50
N PRO A 213 -1.85 7.19 -25.03
CA PRO A 213 -0.79 8.20 -25.03
C PRO A 213 -1.16 9.48 -25.80
N GLU A 214 -1.90 9.37 -26.89
CA GLU A 214 -2.38 10.51 -27.67
C GLU A 214 -3.39 11.37 -26.88
N ALA A 215 -4.24 10.72 -26.07
CA ALA A 215 -5.19 11.42 -25.20
C ALA A 215 -4.46 12.11 -24.03
N LEU A 216 -3.39 11.51 -23.51
CA LEU A 216 -2.51 12.13 -22.53
C LEU A 216 -1.85 13.40 -23.10
N GLN A 217 -1.27 13.32 -24.30
CA GLN A 217 -0.64 14.49 -24.96
C GLN A 217 -1.64 15.63 -25.17
N GLN A 218 -2.83 15.30 -25.68
CA GLN A 218 -3.89 16.28 -25.87
C GLN A 218 -4.30 16.93 -24.54
N ALA A 219 -4.49 16.12 -23.49
CA ALA A 219 -4.85 16.62 -22.17
C ALA A 219 -3.80 17.59 -21.61
N ILE A 220 -2.51 17.27 -21.75
CA ILE A 220 -1.40 18.13 -21.33
C ILE A 220 -1.44 19.48 -22.05
N ALA A 221 -1.60 19.49 -23.37
CA ALA A 221 -1.65 20.71 -24.16
C ALA A 221 -2.84 21.61 -23.77
N GLU A 222 -4.02 21.01 -23.58
CA GLU A 222 -5.23 21.71 -23.15
C GLU A 222 -5.08 22.33 -21.75
N ASP A 223 -4.54 21.56 -20.81
CA ASP A 223 -4.33 22.03 -19.43
C ASP A 223 -3.33 23.19 -19.38
N ARG A 224 -2.21 23.11 -20.13
CA ARG A 224 -1.27 24.24 -20.26
C ARG A 224 -1.96 25.48 -20.82
N LYS A 225 -2.76 25.34 -21.88
CA LYS A 225 -3.51 26.45 -22.49
C LYS A 225 -4.52 27.06 -21.51
N ALA A 226 -5.10 26.24 -20.64
CA ALA A 226 -6.01 26.67 -19.59
C ALA A 226 -5.30 27.22 -18.33
N GLY A 227 -3.98 27.38 -18.35
CA GLY A 227 -3.20 27.96 -17.25
C GLY A 227 -2.90 26.97 -16.12
N TRP A 228 -3.16 25.68 -16.31
CA TRP A 228 -2.70 24.65 -15.39
C TRP A 228 -1.21 24.39 -15.56
N ARG A 229 -0.61 23.87 -14.48
CA ARG A 229 0.75 23.37 -14.47
C ARG A 229 0.74 21.84 -14.37
N PRO A 230 0.83 21.12 -15.50
CA PRO A 230 1.19 19.72 -15.53
C PRO A 230 2.48 19.47 -14.75
N PHE A 231 2.51 18.41 -13.93
CA PHE A 231 3.74 18.05 -13.21
C PHE A 231 4.01 16.56 -13.08
N CYS A 232 3.00 15.69 -13.11
CA CYS A 232 3.20 14.26 -12.89
C CYS A 232 2.18 13.40 -13.63
N VAL A 233 2.60 12.22 -14.11
CA VAL A 233 1.77 11.18 -14.70
C VAL A 233 1.97 9.87 -13.95
N VAL A 234 0.88 9.20 -13.57
CA VAL A 234 0.91 7.88 -12.94
C VAL A 234 0.47 6.83 -13.95
N ALA A 235 1.43 6.06 -14.47
CA ALA A 235 1.18 4.88 -15.28
C ALA A 235 0.98 3.65 -14.37
N THR A 236 0.01 2.78 -14.70
CA THR A 236 -0.29 1.57 -13.94
C THR A 236 0.11 0.32 -14.71
N VAL A 237 0.89 -0.55 -14.07
CA VAL A 237 1.17 -1.90 -14.56
C VAL A 237 0.37 -2.89 -13.72
N GLY A 238 -0.75 -3.37 -14.25
CA GLY A 238 -1.67 -4.25 -13.54
C GLY A 238 -2.77 -3.49 -12.79
N THR A 239 -3.74 -2.94 -13.51
CA THR A 239 -4.91 -2.27 -12.89
C THR A 239 -5.76 -3.24 -12.07
N THR A 240 -6.46 -2.73 -11.05
CA THR A 240 -7.24 -3.57 -10.13
C THR A 240 -8.40 -4.30 -10.81
N SER A 241 -9.09 -3.63 -11.74
CA SER A 241 -10.32 -4.18 -12.33
C SER A 241 -10.05 -5.22 -13.41
N THR A 242 -9.03 -5.01 -14.24
CA THR A 242 -8.82 -5.78 -15.47
C THR A 242 -7.37 -6.25 -15.65
N THR A 243 -6.47 -5.91 -14.71
CA THR A 243 -5.02 -6.18 -14.81
C THR A 243 -4.39 -5.62 -16.09
N SER A 244 -4.96 -4.56 -16.64
CA SER A 244 -4.40 -3.86 -17.80
C SER A 244 -3.07 -3.20 -17.46
N VAL A 245 -2.25 -3.00 -18.49
CA VAL A 245 -0.91 -2.41 -18.40
C VAL A 245 -0.86 -1.20 -19.32
N ASP A 246 -0.68 -0.02 -18.73
CA ASP A 246 -0.46 1.21 -19.48
C ASP A 246 0.84 1.12 -20.30
N PRO A 247 0.92 1.76 -21.48
CA PRO A 247 2.12 1.76 -22.32
C PRO A 247 3.21 2.66 -21.69
N VAL A 248 3.96 2.09 -20.74
CA VAL A 248 4.93 2.83 -19.90
C VAL A 248 5.97 3.57 -20.74
N ASP A 249 6.55 2.94 -21.76
CA ASP A 249 7.59 3.55 -22.59
C ASP A 249 7.08 4.81 -23.33
N GLU A 250 5.90 4.70 -23.96
CA GLU A 250 5.27 5.83 -24.68
C GLU A 250 4.90 6.97 -23.72
N ILE A 251 4.43 6.64 -22.52
CA ILE A 251 4.13 7.63 -21.48
C ILE A 251 5.41 8.31 -20.99
N ALA A 252 6.49 7.56 -20.77
CA ALA A 252 7.78 8.10 -20.34
C ALA A 252 8.39 9.04 -21.38
N GLU A 253 8.28 8.72 -22.67
CA GLU A 253 8.70 9.61 -23.76
C GLU A 253 7.92 10.94 -23.76
N ILE A 254 6.61 10.89 -23.50
CA ILE A 254 5.77 12.08 -23.33
C ILE A 254 6.25 12.90 -22.13
N CYS A 255 6.44 12.25 -20.97
CA CYS A 255 6.85 12.92 -19.73
C CYS A 255 8.21 13.59 -19.89
N THR A 256 9.17 12.92 -20.54
CA THR A 256 10.50 13.48 -20.85
C THR A 256 10.39 14.74 -21.69
N ARG A 257 9.62 14.68 -22.79
CA ARG A 257 9.44 15.82 -23.70
C ARG A 257 8.71 17.00 -23.02
N GLU A 258 7.75 16.70 -22.16
CA GLU A 258 6.92 17.68 -21.48
C GLU A 258 7.52 18.16 -20.14
N SER A 259 8.65 17.58 -19.73
CA SER A 259 9.28 17.80 -18.41
C SER A 259 8.31 17.54 -17.25
N LEU A 260 7.69 16.36 -17.26
CA LEU A 260 6.81 15.84 -16.20
C LEU A 260 7.49 14.66 -15.51
N TRP A 261 7.12 14.45 -14.24
CA TRP A 261 7.47 13.25 -13.48
C TRP A 261 6.61 12.06 -13.88
#